data_AF-A0A258IAX2-F1
#
_entry.id   AF-A0A258IAX2-F1
#
_cell.length_a   1.000
_cell.length_b   1.000
_cell.length_c   1.000
_cell.angle_alpha   90.00
_cell.angle_beta   90.00
_cell.angle_gamma   90.00
#
_symmetry.space_group_name_H-M   'P 1'
#
loop_
_entity.id
_entity.type
_entity.pdbx_description
1 polymer ?
#
loop_
_entity_poly.entity_id
_entity_poly.type
_entity_poly.pdbx_seq_one_letter_code
_entity_poly.pdbx_strand_id
1 'polypeptide(L)'
;MLGMVGAGHAETQLETAALVAPRAATDPVFTPSEEARFVEALAPYADPAAPLDQQDAPVAVPAEPEATPLGSGNASYYGRRFNGRPTASGEAFDMTALTAAHKTLPFGTRVRVTYPRTGRSVIVRINDRGPYSHGRLIDLSRAAAEEIGLVAQGHGTVELEVLSS
;
A
#
# COMPACT_ATOMS: atom_id res chain seq x y z
N MET A 1 -38.87 23.53 -59.24
CA MET A 1 -40.12 23.72 -58.48
C MET A 1 -39.73 23.72 -57.00
N LEU A 2 -39.53 24.91 -56.43
CA LEU A 2 -40.51 25.60 -55.54
C LEU A 2 -40.52 24.93 -54.15
N GLY A 3 -40.22 25.55 -53.02
CA GLY A 3 -39.84 26.91 -52.65
C GLY A 3 -39.86 27.08 -51.12
N MET A 4 -39.29 28.20 -50.65
CA MET A 4 -39.69 29.05 -49.50
C MET A 4 -39.66 28.46 -48.06
N VAL A 5 -38.73 28.89 -47.19
CA VAL A 5 -38.76 30.07 -46.27
C VAL A 5 -39.62 29.85 -45.01
N GLY A 6 -39.02 30.10 -43.84
CA GLY A 6 -39.75 30.19 -42.57
C GLY A 6 -38.87 30.56 -41.38
N ALA A 7 -38.47 31.84 -41.30
CA ALA A 7 -37.95 32.45 -40.08
C ALA A 7 -39.08 32.65 -39.07
N GLY A 8 -38.75 32.58 -37.77
CA GLY A 8 -39.68 32.85 -36.68
C GLY A 8 -38.94 33.25 -35.42
N HIS A 9 -38.69 34.55 -35.29
CA HIS A 9 -38.34 35.21 -34.03
C HIS A 9 -39.52 35.16 -33.05
N ALA A 10 -39.25 34.96 -31.77
CA ALA A 10 -40.00 35.63 -30.69
C ALA A 10 -39.18 35.57 -29.40
N GLU A 11 -38.63 36.74 -29.07
CA GLU A 11 -38.20 37.11 -27.73
C GLU A 11 -39.40 37.09 -26.77
N THR A 12 -39.20 36.71 -25.52
CA THR A 12 -39.94 37.29 -24.38
C THR A 12 -39.03 37.29 -23.16
N GLN A 13 -38.99 38.48 -22.57
CA GLN A 13 -38.16 38.93 -21.48
C GLN A 13 -38.71 38.57 -20.09
N LEU A 14 -37.76 38.57 -19.16
CA LEU A 14 -37.78 39.08 -17.78
C LEU A 14 -38.38 38.26 -16.61
N GLU A 15 -37.46 38.08 -15.66
CA GLU A 15 -37.58 38.19 -14.19
C GLU A 15 -38.49 37.22 -13.41
N THR A 16 -37.86 36.44 -12.52
CA THR A 16 -37.94 36.74 -11.07
C THR A 16 -36.77 36.06 -10.35
N ALA A 17 -35.97 36.88 -9.68
CA ALA A 17 -34.92 36.45 -8.77
C ALA A 17 -35.51 35.85 -7.49
N ALA A 18 -35.15 34.61 -7.16
CA ALA A 18 -35.30 34.07 -5.81
C ALA A 18 -33.95 34.13 -5.11
N LEU A 19 -33.78 35.18 -4.32
CA LEU A 19 -32.67 35.42 -3.42
C LEU A 19 -32.65 34.33 -2.33
N VAL A 20 -31.80 33.31 -2.45
CA VAL A 20 -31.49 32.40 -1.34
C VAL A 20 -30.30 32.98 -0.59
N ALA A 21 -30.56 33.52 0.60
CA ALA A 21 -29.55 34.02 1.50
C ALA A 21 -28.62 32.88 1.97
N PRO A 22 -27.29 33.11 2.11
CA PRO A 22 -26.41 32.16 2.75
C PRO A 22 -26.71 32.12 4.25
N ARG A 23 -27.03 30.92 4.76
CA ARG A 23 -27.17 30.67 6.19
C ARG A 23 -25.76 30.67 6.78
N ALA A 24 -25.41 31.72 7.52
CA ALA A 24 -24.15 31.83 8.23
C ALA A 24 -23.99 30.65 9.19
N ALA A 25 -22.94 29.85 8.99
CA ALA A 25 -22.48 28.91 9.98
C ALA A 25 -21.80 29.71 11.09
N THR A 26 -22.44 29.80 12.25
CA THR A 26 -21.80 30.27 13.47
C THR A 26 -20.97 29.13 14.04
N ASP A 27 -19.65 29.23 13.96
CA ASP A 27 -18.74 28.35 14.68
C ASP A 27 -18.95 28.52 16.20
N PRO A 28 -18.95 27.43 16.99
CA PRO A 28 -19.01 27.56 18.43
C PRO A 28 -17.70 28.18 18.95
N VAL A 29 -17.81 29.35 19.57
CA VAL A 29 -16.71 29.98 20.29
C VAL A 29 -16.47 29.20 21.59
N PHE A 30 -15.31 28.55 21.68
CA PHE A 30 -14.85 27.92 22.92
C PHE A 30 -14.39 29.01 23.90
N THR A 31 -15.22 29.33 24.90
CA THR A 31 -14.83 30.13 26.05
C THR A 31 -14.39 29.20 27.19
N PRO A 32 -13.10 29.14 27.55
CA PRO A 32 -12.67 28.36 28.69
C PRO A 32 -13.21 28.98 29.99
N SER A 33 -13.92 28.17 30.79
CA SER A 33 -14.41 28.55 32.12
C SER A 33 -13.24 28.71 33.12
N GLU A 34 -13.40 29.64 34.08
CA GLU A 34 -12.38 30.05 35.07
C GLU A 34 -11.88 28.97 36.06
N GLU A 35 -12.31 27.72 35.93
CA GLU A 35 -11.91 26.60 36.80
C GLU A 35 -10.70 25.81 36.27
N ALA A 36 -9.97 26.32 35.27
CA ALA A 36 -8.70 25.74 34.81
C ALA A 36 -7.46 26.45 35.39
N ARG A 37 -7.54 26.92 36.65
CA ARG A 37 -6.37 27.41 37.39
C ARG A 37 -5.65 26.23 38.06
N PHE A 38 -4.89 25.46 37.29
CA PHE A 38 -3.81 24.62 37.84
C PHE A 38 -2.49 25.36 37.64
N VAL A 39 -2.28 26.39 38.48
CA VAL A 39 -0.95 26.95 38.74
C VAL A 39 -0.59 26.48 40.13
N GLU A 40 0.19 25.40 40.24
CA GLU A 40 1.13 25.12 41.34
C GLU A 40 1.84 23.78 41.04
N ALA A 41 3.03 23.82 40.42
CA ALA A 41 4.12 22.85 40.60
C ALA A 41 5.21 23.05 39.51
N LEU A 42 5.68 24.28 39.32
CA LEU A 42 7.00 24.49 38.72
C LEU A 42 7.99 24.67 39.87
N ALA A 43 8.47 23.55 40.42
CA ALA A 43 9.72 23.58 41.14
C ALA A 43 10.84 23.93 40.13
N PRO A 44 11.78 24.83 40.45
CA PRO A 44 12.92 25.08 39.57
C PRO A 44 13.83 23.85 39.59
N TYR A 45 13.77 23.04 38.53
CA TYR A 45 14.81 22.05 38.27
C TYR A 45 16.05 22.78 37.74
N ALA A 46 16.98 23.08 38.63
CA ALA A 46 18.37 23.42 38.32
C ALA A 46 19.24 22.33 38.97
N ASP A 47 19.66 21.31 38.21
CA ASP A 47 20.99 21.13 37.54
C ASP A 47 22.05 20.56 38.51
N PRO A 48 23.11 19.80 38.12
CA PRO A 48 23.66 19.62 36.76
C PRO A 48 24.15 18.18 36.41
N ALA A 49 24.50 17.97 35.14
CA ALA A 49 25.53 17.04 34.66
C ALA A 49 25.64 15.66 35.36
N ALA A 50 24.74 14.73 35.05
CA ALA A 50 25.11 13.32 35.09
C ALA A 50 26.00 13.04 33.86
N PRO A 51 27.18 12.41 34.01
CA PRO A 51 27.96 11.97 32.86
C PRO A 51 27.11 11.03 32.02
N LEU A 52 26.93 11.35 30.73
CA LEU A 52 26.40 10.42 29.76
C LEU A 52 27.47 9.36 29.44
N ASP A 53 27.93 8.63 30.44
CA ASP A 53 28.56 7.32 30.24
C ASP A 53 27.44 6.28 30.08
N GLN A 54 26.55 6.52 29.13
CA GLN A 54 25.71 5.46 28.58
C GLN A 54 26.57 4.77 27.54
N GLN A 55 27.22 3.71 28.00
CA GLN A 55 27.85 2.70 27.17
C GLN A 55 27.00 2.46 25.92
N ASP A 56 27.61 2.62 24.76
CA ASP A 56 27.21 2.02 23.47
C ASP A 56 27.10 0.49 23.65
N ALA A 57 26.06 0.04 24.37
CA ALA A 57 25.55 -1.30 24.20
C ALA A 57 24.99 -1.30 22.78
N PRO A 58 25.50 -2.14 21.87
CA PRO A 58 24.92 -2.21 20.54
C PRO A 58 23.44 -2.53 20.73
N VAL A 59 22.58 -1.59 20.37
CA VAL A 59 21.16 -1.87 20.19
C VAL A 59 21.15 -3.03 19.22
N ALA A 60 20.80 -4.22 19.71
CA ALA A 60 20.72 -5.41 18.89
C ALA A 60 19.63 -5.12 17.86
N VAL A 61 20.03 -4.60 16.70
CA VAL A 61 19.21 -4.63 15.50
C VAL A 61 18.79 -6.10 15.38
N PRO A 62 17.48 -6.41 15.35
CA PRO A 62 17.07 -7.79 15.15
C PRO A 62 17.79 -8.27 13.89
N ALA A 63 18.60 -9.32 14.03
CA ALA A 63 19.42 -9.83 12.94
C ALA A 63 18.48 -10.07 11.75
N GLU A 64 18.66 -9.30 10.68
CA GLU A 64 17.89 -9.52 9.47
C GLU A 64 18.13 -10.97 9.04
N PRO A 65 17.08 -11.72 8.64
CA PRO A 65 17.26 -13.09 8.21
C PRO A 65 18.30 -13.12 7.10
N GLU A 66 19.29 -14.02 7.22
CA GLU A 66 20.33 -14.18 6.21
C GLU A 66 19.68 -14.39 4.85
N ALA A 67 19.96 -13.51 3.91
CA ALA A 67 19.31 -13.47 2.61
C ALA A 67 20.32 -13.87 1.53
N THR A 68 19.99 -14.91 0.76
CA THR A 68 20.77 -15.33 -0.40
C THR A 68 20.12 -14.77 -1.68
N PRO A 69 20.79 -13.91 -2.45
CA PRO A 69 20.22 -13.38 -3.68
C PRO A 69 20.07 -14.48 -4.74
N LEU A 70 18.88 -14.56 -5.36
CA LEU A 70 18.59 -15.44 -6.50
C LEU A 70 18.69 -14.75 -7.86
N GLY A 71 18.73 -13.41 -7.86
CA GLY A 71 18.76 -12.58 -9.06
C GLY A 71 17.43 -11.92 -9.37
N SER A 72 17.30 -11.41 -10.60
CA SER A 72 16.16 -10.62 -11.04
C SER A 72 15.41 -11.25 -12.22
N GLY A 73 14.13 -10.92 -12.35
CA GLY A 73 13.32 -11.42 -13.45
C GLY A 73 11.88 -10.91 -13.42
N ASN A 74 11.12 -11.20 -14.47
CA ASN A 74 9.76 -10.70 -14.60
C ASN A 74 8.80 -11.41 -13.63
N ALA A 75 8.05 -10.65 -12.84
CA ALA A 75 6.98 -11.12 -11.99
C ALA A 75 5.61 -10.75 -12.54
N SER A 76 4.61 -11.59 -12.28
CA SER A 76 3.21 -11.21 -12.40
C SER A 76 2.44 -11.64 -11.15
N TYR A 77 1.11 -11.58 -11.19
CA TYR A 77 0.27 -12.05 -10.09
C TYR A 77 -0.97 -12.78 -10.57
N TYR A 78 -1.48 -13.65 -9.71
CA TYR A 78 -2.69 -14.42 -10.00
C TYR A 78 -3.95 -13.56 -10.02
N GLY A 79 -4.78 -13.75 -11.05
CA GLY A 79 -6.11 -13.16 -11.11
C GLY A 79 -7.10 -13.79 -10.11
N ARG A 80 -8.16 -13.05 -9.75
CA ARG A 80 -9.18 -13.48 -8.78
C ARG A 80 -9.82 -14.85 -9.08
N ARG A 81 -9.90 -15.24 -10.35
CA ARG A 81 -10.44 -16.54 -10.80
C ARG A 81 -9.70 -17.77 -10.25
N PHE A 82 -8.48 -17.60 -9.74
CA PHE A 82 -7.70 -18.70 -9.19
C PHE A 82 -8.02 -18.97 -7.72
N ASN A 83 -8.66 -18.03 -7.01
CA ASN A 83 -8.93 -18.16 -5.57
C ASN A 83 -9.74 -19.42 -5.26
N GLY A 84 -9.30 -20.18 -4.26
CA GLY A 84 -9.87 -21.45 -3.83
C GLY A 84 -9.48 -22.68 -4.66
N ARG A 85 -8.73 -22.52 -5.76
CA ARG A 85 -8.24 -23.65 -6.56
C ARG A 85 -7.03 -24.29 -5.89
N PRO A 86 -6.81 -25.60 -6.04
CA PRO A 86 -5.63 -26.25 -5.48
C PRO A 86 -4.34 -25.73 -6.15
N THR A 87 -3.31 -25.48 -5.35
CA THR A 87 -1.93 -25.24 -5.79
C THR A 87 -1.16 -26.56 -5.92
N ALA A 88 0.06 -26.50 -6.45
CA ALA A 88 0.95 -27.65 -6.52
C ALA A 88 1.45 -28.16 -5.16
N SER A 89 1.34 -27.38 -4.07
CA SER A 89 1.58 -27.89 -2.71
C SER A 89 0.40 -28.67 -2.15
N GLY A 90 -0.76 -28.64 -2.80
CA GLY A 90 -2.02 -29.23 -2.32
C GLY A 90 -2.88 -28.29 -1.48
N GLU A 91 -2.37 -27.11 -1.11
CA GLU A 91 -3.15 -26.08 -0.43
C GLU A 91 -4.14 -25.41 -1.39
N ALA A 92 -5.28 -24.91 -0.90
CA ALA A 92 -6.13 -24.04 -1.70
C ALA A 92 -5.45 -22.66 -1.85
N PHE A 93 -5.38 -22.13 -3.07
CA PHE A 93 -4.84 -20.81 -3.33
C PHE A 93 -5.72 -19.74 -2.67
N ASP A 94 -5.10 -18.94 -1.81
CA ASP A 94 -5.69 -17.77 -1.19
C ASP A 94 -5.04 -16.50 -1.77
N MET A 95 -5.83 -15.68 -2.45
CA MET A 95 -5.34 -14.44 -3.05
C MET A 95 -4.93 -13.37 -2.03
N THR A 96 -5.39 -13.50 -0.78
CA THR A 96 -5.11 -12.58 0.34
C THR A 96 -3.88 -12.98 1.15
N ALA A 97 -3.40 -14.22 1.02
CA ALA A 97 -2.19 -14.70 1.66
C ALA A 97 -0.93 -14.19 0.95
N LEU A 98 0.21 -14.13 1.65
CA LEU A 98 1.51 -13.77 1.07
C LEU A 98 2.22 -15.00 0.52
N THR A 99 1.76 -15.49 -0.63
CA THR A 99 2.26 -16.69 -1.30
C THR A 99 2.68 -16.41 -2.75
N ALA A 100 3.48 -17.33 -3.31
CA ALA A 100 3.91 -17.24 -4.69
C ALA A 100 4.18 -18.60 -5.34
N ALA A 101 4.16 -18.62 -6.66
CA ALA A 101 4.59 -19.75 -7.50
C ALA A 101 6.02 -19.54 -8.01
N HIS A 102 6.87 -20.56 -7.84
CA HIS A 102 8.22 -20.59 -8.42
C HIS A 102 8.54 -21.96 -9.00
N LYS A 103 9.38 -22.00 -10.05
CA LYS A 103 9.61 -23.20 -10.87
C LYS A 103 10.28 -24.32 -10.09
N THR A 104 11.28 -23.97 -9.29
CA THR A 104 12.22 -24.93 -8.71
C THR A 104 12.41 -24.79 -7.21
N LEU A 105 11.92 -23.72 -6.58
CA LEU A 105 12.14 -23.52 -5.15
C LEU A 105 11.30 -24.53 -4.36
N PRO A 106 11.84 -25.11 -3.28
CA PRO A 106 11.07 -25.96 -2.39
C PRO A 106 9.81 -25.26 -1.90
N PHE A 107 8.74 -26.04 -1.67
CA PHE A 107 7.57 -25.48 -1.01
C PHE A 107 7.92 -25.11 0.43
N GLY A 108 7.36 -24.01 0.92
CA GLY A 108 7.68 -23.46 2.24
C GLY A 108 8.86 -22.48 2.24
N THR A 109 9.67 -22.42 1.17
CA THR A 109 10.75 -21.44 1.08
C THR A 109 10.20 -20.02 1.21
N ARG A 110 10.83 -19.21 2.07
CA ARG A 110 10.54 -17.79 2.23
C ARG A 110 11.42 -16.99 1.28
N VAL A 111 10.80 -16.12 0.51
CA VAL A 111 11.48 -15.31 -0.49
C VAL A 111 11.13 -13.86 -0.25
N ARG A 112 12.13 -13.00 -0.10
CA ARG A 112 11.94 -11.54 -0.21
C ARG A 112 11.85 -11.19 -1.69
N VAL A 113 10.78 -10.52 -2.05
CA VAL A 113 10.51 -10.02 -3.40
C VAL A 113 10.56 -8.50 -3.34
N THR A 114 11.51 -7.90 -4.02
CA THR A 114 11.65 -6.45 -4.11
C THR A 114 11.21 -5.99 -5.48
N TYR A 115 10.39 -4.93 -5.54
CA TYR A 115 10.03 -4.28 -6.79
C TYR A 115 10.76 -2.93 -6.89
N PRO A 116 11.88 -2.84 -7.63
CA PRO A 116 12.71 -1.63 -7.66
C PRO A 116 11.96 -0.38 -8.10
N ARG A 117 10.92 -0.52 -8.93
CA ARG A 117 10.10 0.61 -9.42
C ARG A 117 9.40 1.36 -8.28
N THR A 118 9.01 0.67 -7.22
CA THR A 118 8.33 1.27 -6.05
C THR A 118 9.25 1.34 -4.83
N GLY A 119 10.40 0.66 -4.86
CA GLY A 119 11.29 0.50 -3.71
C GLY A 119 10.71 -0.37 -2.58
N ARG A 120 9.56 -1.01 -2.82
CA ARG A 120 8.86 -1.82 -1.81
C ARG A 120 9.26 -3.29 -1.94
N SER A 121 9.26 -4.00 -0.82
CA SER A 121 9.50 -5.43 -0.76
C SER A 121 8.46 -6.15 0.10
N VAL A 122 8.29 -7.45 -0.17
CA VAL A 122 7.38 -8.33 0.58
C VAL A 122 8.03 -9.70 0.72
N ILE A 123 7.81 -10.36 1.86
CA ILE A 123 8.23 -11.75 2.06
C ILE A 123 7.06 -12.65 1.73
N VAL A 124 7.27 -13.59 0.81
CA VAL A 124 6.28 -14.58 0.40
C VAL A 124 6.74 -15.99 0.70
N ARG A 125 5.78 -16.90 0.88
CA ARG A 125 6.04 -18.35 0.95
C ARG A 125 5.76 -19.01 -0.40
N ILE A 126 6.68 -19.83 -0.88
CA ILE A 126 6.45 -20.63 -2.08
C ILE A 126 5.47 -21.77 -1.76
N ASN A 127 4.32 -21.79 -2.42
CA ASN A 127 3.32 -22.87 -2.25
C ASN A 127 2.76 -23.39 -3.58
N ASP A 128 3.31 -22.95 -4.71
CA ASP A 128 2.83 -23.35 -6.02
C ASP A 128 3.96 -23.47 -7.05
N ARG A 129 3.67 -24.05 -8.21
CA ARG A 129 4.61 -24.28 -9.31
C ARG A 129 4.26 -23.46 -10.54
N GLY A 130 5.30 -23.14 -11.30
CA GLY A 130 5.25 -22.17 -12.39
C GLY A 130 6.08 -20.94 -12.04
N PRO A 131 5.98 -19.84 -12.78
CA PRO A 131 5.15 -19.65 -13.97
C PRO A 131 5.69 -20.38 -15.20
N TYR A 132 4.82 -21.03 -15.97
CA TYR A 132 5.22 -21.74 -17.21
C TYR A 132 5.20 -20.86 -18.46
N SER A 133 4.75 -19.62 -18.33
CA SER A 133 4.91 -18.62 -19.39
C SER A 133 6.38 -18.24 -19.55
N HIS A 134 6.85 -18.17 -20.79
CA HIS A 134 8.22 -17.79 -21.11
C HIS A 134 8.58 -16.43 -20.48
N GLY A 135 9.77 -16.34 -19.90
CA GLY A 135 10.32 -15.11 -19.35
C GLY A 135 9.83 -14.70 -17.95
N ARG A 136 8.88 -15.41 -17.33
CA ARG A 136 8.47 -15.13 -15.94
C ARG A 136 9.29 -15.94 -14.94
N LEU A 137 9.71 -15.25 -13.88
CA LEU A 137 10.48 -15.77 -12.75
C LEU A 137 9.55 -16.22 -11.61
N ILE A 138 8.55 -15.41 -11.28
CA ILE A 138 7.66 -15.64 -10.13
C ILE A 138 6.24 -15.12 -10.41
N ASP A 139 5.22 -15.83 -9.93
CA ASP A 139 3.84 -15.33 -9.89
C ASP A 139 3.40 -15.15 -8.45
N LEU A 140 3.04 -13.92 -8.08
CA LEU A 140 2.64 -13.54 -6.73
C LEU A 140 1.14 -13.77 -6.49
N SER A 141 0.75 -13.91 -5.22
CA SER A 141 -0.63 -13.66 -4.83
C SER A 141 -1.01 -12.20 -5.07
N ARG A 142 -2.32 -11.90 -5.07
CA ARG A 142 -2.78 -10.53 -5.26
C ARG A 142 -2.34 -9.63 -4.10
N ALA A 143 -2.48 -10.08 -2.85
CA ALA A 143 -2.02 -9.32 -1.68
C ALA A 143 -0.53 -9.00 -1.76
N ALA A 144 0.34 -9.97 -2.09
CA ALA A 144 1.77 -9.71 -2.22
C ALA A 144 2.09 -8.70 -3.34
N ALA A 145 1.36 -8.76 -4.46
CA ALA A 145 1.51 -7.79 -5.54
C ALA A 145 1.02 -6.37 -5.15
N GLU A 146 -0.02 -6.26 -4.31
CA GLU A 146 -0.49 -4.99 -3.76
C GLU A 146 0.53 -4.39 -2.78
N GLU A 147 1.15 -5.24 -1.95
CA GLU A 147 2.20 -4.85 -0.99
C GLU A 147 3.48 -4.29 -1.63
N ILE A 148 3.76 -4.64 -2.88
CA ILE A 148 4.89 -4.04 -3.60
C ILE A 148 4.44 -3.02 -4.66
N GLY A 149 3.12 -2.84 -4.87
CA GLY A 149 2.59 -1.91 -5.88
C GLY A 149 2.75 -2.41 -7.33
N LEU A 150 2.87 -3.72 -7.54
CA LEU A 150 2.96 -4.35 -8.86
C LEU A 150 1.61 -4.35 -9.60
N VAL A 151 0.49 -4.37 -8.86
CA VAL A 151 -0.87 -4.49 -9.45
C VAL A 151 -1.15 -3.44 -10.51
N ALA A 152 -0.71 -2.20 -10.30
CA ALA A 152 -0.92 -1.09 -11.22
C ALA A 152 -0.28 -1.32 -12.61
N GLN A 153 0.78 -2.13 -12.71
CA GLN A 153 1.45 -2.45 -13.98
C GLN A 153 1.08 -3.84 -14.52
N GLY A 154 0.43 -4.68 -13.71
CA GLY A 154 0.15 -6.07 -14.08
C GLY A 154 1.34 -7.02 -13.91
N HIS A 155 2.53 -6.58 -14.31
CA HIS A 155 3.78 -7.33 -14.26
C HIS A 155 4.99 -6.37 -14.21
N GLY A 156 6.18 -6.90 -13.97
CA GLY A 156 7.40 -6.11 -13.92
C GLY A 156 8.60 -6.87 -13.39
N THR A 157 9.80 -6.35 -13.63
CA THR A 157 11.05 -6.93 -13.12
C THR A 157 11.13 -6.75 -11.60
N VAL A 158 11.34 -7.85 -10.89
CA VAL A 158 11.58 -7.90 -9.44
C VAL A 158 12.93 -8.55 -9.15
N GLU A 159 13.42 -8.34 -7.94
CA GLU A 159 14.61 -8.99 -7.38
C GLU A 159 14.17 -9.98 -6.30
N LEU A 160 14.78 -11.16 -6.30
CA LEU A 160 14.45 -12.24 -5.37
C LEU A 160 15.63 -12.57 -4.46
N GLU A 161 15.33 -12.75 -3.18
CA GLU A 161 16.27 -13.26 -2.18
C GLU A 161 15.63 -14.37 -1.36
N VAL A 162 16.30 -15.50 -1.20
CA VAL A 162 15.86 -16.58 -0.31
C VAL A 162 16.31 -16.29 1.10
N LEU A 163 15.37 -16.39 2.04
CA LEU A 163 15.64 -16.20 3.46
C LEU A 163 15.98 -17.53 4.11
N SER A 164 17.21 -17.66 4.58
CA SER A 164 17.67 -18.77 5.41
C SER A 164 17.20 -18.52 6.85
N SER A 165 16.75 -19.57 7.53
CA SER A 165 16.35 -19.55 8.94
C SER A 165 17.50 -19.96 9.84
#